data_AF-A0A976FLP4-F1
#
_entry.id   AF-A0A976FLP4-F1
#
_cell.length_a   1.000
_cell.length_b   1.000
_cell.length_c   1.000
_cell.angle_alpha   90.00
_cell.angle_beta   90.00
_cell.angle_gamma   90.00
#
_symmetry.space_group_name_H-M   'P 1'
#
loop_
_entity.id
_entity.type
_entity.pdbx_description
1 polymer ?
#
loop_
_entity_poly.entity_id
_entity_poly.type
_entity_poly.pdbx_seq_one_letter_code
_entity_poly.pdbx_strand_id
1 'polypeptide(L)'
;MEMAEASSPRSRISATQEIRQLRAQVKAMEDVLETLQFKWIEQLPDSRSLQEAHHLARIKYRLIQTQNEHSELENAFVRQQLMYASLQTTILQAPLYSNSEELMMMLQFQTRLGRESKERQIKLLAHFNRSLATIPSSVNKITQTAIDKALGHRKEGDTKEPLTPLSQINITGLVNSTLISSVFMLEIPNATLKEVYEAILVSYIEAIPALMQRHFGIHATRKMLDSADSPAIYYRLDLHGNDITSSMNHVICSELTSSYGMVHVDSIIDDALHPVSRTNSLQYIVSGITITPRIEAATGKTLSVRLQRVLVYHYNLLPGDSALMKDLAIIRPVLNGDLITSSVCEYIKRTNISQE
;
A
#
# COMPACT_ATOMS: atom_id res chain seq x y z
N MET A 1 -7.14 48.87 -0.38
CA MET A 1 -8.51 49.08 0.10
C MET A 1 -9.19 47.73 0.03
N GLU A 2 -9.11 47.00 1.15
CA GLU A 2 -9.80 45.73 1.37
C GLU A 2 -11.31 45.92 1.28
N MET A 3 -12.00 44.94 0.70
CA MET A 3 -13.22 44.42 1.31
C MET A 3 -13.36 42.94 0.95
N ALA A 4 -13.28 42.13 2.01
CA ALA A 4 -13.62 40.72 2.05
C ALA A 4 -15.15 40.53 2.11
N GLU A 5 -15.54 39.24 2.12
CA GLU A 5 -16.85 38.67 2.50
C GLU A 5 -17.93 38.61 1.40
N ALA A 6 -18.66 37.51 1.20
CA ALA A 6 -18.70 36.23 1.91
C ALA A 6 -19.24 35.13 1.00
N SER A 7 -18.56 33.98 1.04
CA SER A 7 -19.13 32.67 0.72
C SER A 7 -20.33 32.41 1.64
N SER A 8 -21.55 32.48 1.10
CA SER A 8 -22.76 32.06 1.80
C SER A 8 -22.62 30.58 2.20
N PRO A 9 -22.67 30.24 3.50
CA PRO A 9 -22.67 28.85 3.93
C PRO A 9 -24.00 28.22 3.49
N ARG A 10 -23.94 27.07 2.81
CA ARG A 10 -25.11 26.18 2.71
C ARG A 10 -25.45 25.74 4.13
N SER A 11 -26.30 26.52 4.80
CA SER A 11 -26.80 26.21 6.13
C SER A 11 -27.47 24.86 6.05
N ARG A 12 -26.91 23.86 6.73
CA ARG A 12 -27.60 22.61 7.01
C ARG A 12 -28.89 23.00 7.73
N ILE A 13 -30.00 22.92 7.02
CA ILE A 13 -31.33 23.20 7.56
C ILE A 13 -31.46 22.28 8.78
N SER A 14 -31.62 22.88 9.97
CA SER A 14 -31.84 22.11 11.19
C SER A 14 -33.12 21.31 11.01
N ALA A 15 -33.16 20.05 11.47
CA ALA A 15 -34.35 19.19 11.40
C ALA A 15 -35.62 19.90 11.91
N THR A 16 -35.48 20.87 12.83
CA THR A 16 -36.57 21.71 13.33
C THR A 16 -37.14 22.67 12.27
N GLN A 17 -36.32 23.26 11.41
CA GLN A 17 -36.75 24.12 10.30
C GLN A 17 -37.40 23.30 9.19
N GLU A 18 -36.87 22.11 8.90
CA GLU A 18 -37.46 21.17 7.95
C GLU A 18 -38.84 20.70 8.41
N ILE A 19 -39.00 20.32 9.69
CA ILE A 19 -40.31 20.01 10.28
C ILE A 19 -41.27 21.18 10.18
N ARG A 20 -40.79 22.43 10.33
CA ARG A 20 -41.64 23.62 10.23
C ARG A 20 -42.11 23.87 8.79
N GLN A 21 -41.23 23.67 7.81
CA GLN A 21 -41.59 23.74 6.39
C GLN A 21 -42.56 22.63 6.00
N LEU A 22 -42.33 21.39 6.44
CA LEU A 22 -43.23 20.28 6.18
C LEU A 22 -44.61 20.52 6.80
N ARG A 23 -44.68 21.04 8.03
CA ARG A 23 -45.97 21.43 8.66
C ARG A 23 -46.67 22.55 7.90
N ALA A 24 -45.93 23.52 7.37
CA ALA A 24 -46.50 24.59 6.55
C ALA A 24 -47.02 24.06 5.20
N GLN A 25 -46.31 23.12 4.57
CA GLN A 25 -46.75 22.46 3.34
C GLN A 25 -47.99 21.58 3.57
N VAL A 26 -48.02 20.81 4.67
CA VAL A 26 -49.19 20.03 5.07
C VAL A 26 -50.39 20.94 5.27
N LYS A 27 -50.23 22.05 6.01
CA LYS A 27 -51.31 23.03 6.20
C LYS A 27 -51.79 23.64 4.88
N ALA A 28 -50.88 24.01 3.98
CA ALA A 28 -51.25 24.52 2.67
C ALA A 28 -51.99 23.47 1.81
N MET A 29 -51.61 22.19 1.90
CA MET A 29 -52.34 21.10 1.25
C MET A 29 -53.71 20.88 1.88
N GLU A 30 -53.84 20.98 3.21
CA GLU A 30 -55.11 20.90 3.92
C GLU A 30 -56.07 22.03 3.51
N ASP A 31 -55.59 23.29 3.45
CA ASP A 31 -56.39 24.44 3.00
C ASP A 31 -56.88 24.27 1.54
N VAL A 32 -56.02 23.73 0.65
CA VAL A 32 -56.40 23.40 -0.72
C VAL A 32 -57.42 22.26 -0.76
N LEU A 33 -57.30 21.28 0.12
CA LEU A 33 -58.21 20.13 0.22
C LEU A 33 -59.58 20.55 0.76
N GLU A 34 -59.64 21.43 1.76
CA GLU A 34 -60.89 22.05 2.24
C GLU A 34 -61.56 22.88 1.15
N THR A 35 -60.79 23.67 0.41
CA THR A 35 -61.31 24.48 -0.70
C THR A 35 -61.84 23.59 -1.84
N LEU A 36 -61.16 22.48 -2.14
CA LEU A 36 -61.62 21.49 -3.11
C LEU A 36 -62.86 20.74 -2.61
N GLN A 37 -62.92 20.36 -1.34
CA GLN A 37 -64.10 19.75 -0.72
C GLN A 37 -65.30 20.68 -0.78
N PHE A 38 -65.13 21.96 -0.42
CA PHE A 38 -66.19 22.97 -0.50
C PHE A 38 -66.71 23.11 -1.94
N LYS A 39 -65.80 23.24 -2.92
CA LYS A 39 -66.17 23.28 -4.35
C LYS A 39 -66.85 22.00 -4.83
N TRP A 40 -66.45 20.83 -4.34
CA TRP A 40 -67.06 19.55 -4.71
C TRP A 40 -68.44 19.35 -4.09
N ILE A 41 -68.70 19.94 -2.92
CA ILE A 41 -70.02 19.90 -2.25
C ILE A 41 -71.01 20.84 -2.95
N GLU A 42 -70.58 22.03 -3.38
CA GLU A 42 -71.48 23.00 -4.03
C GLU A 42 -71.69 22.77 -5.54
N GLN A 43 -70.71 22.21 -6.27
CA GLN A 43 -70.68 22.30 -7.74
C GLN A 43 -70.65 20.97 -8.51
N LEU A 44 -70.75 19.80 -7.86
CA LEU A 44 -70.77 18.50 -8.57
C LEU A 44 -72.13 17.76 -8.46
N PRO A 45 -72.65 17.21 -9.57
CA PRO A 45 -73.90 16.45 -9.59
C PRO A 45 -73.66 14.97 -9.25
N ASP A 46 -74.55 14.42 -8.41
CA ASP A 46 -74.74 13.00 -8.06
C ASP A 46 -73.58 12.26 -7.34
N SER A 47 -73.94 11.52 -6.27
CA SER A 47 -73.03 10.81 -5.34
C SER A 47 -72.09 9.80 -6.04
N ARG A 48 -72.56 9.25 -7.16
CA ARG A 48 -71.82 8.27 -7.97
C ARG A 48 -70.57 8.87 -8.62
N SER A 49 -70.65 10.11 -9.13
CA SER A 49 -69.52 10.79 -9.78
C SER A 49 -68.42 11.15 -8.79
N LEU A 50 -68.77 11.42 -7.53
CA LEU A 50 -67.81 11.68 -6.47
C LEU A 50 -67.05 10.41 -6.06
N GLN A 51 -67.73 9.27 -5.93
CA GLN A 51 -67.05 7.99 -5.66
C GLN A 51 -66.09 7.60 -6.78
N GLU A 52 -66.49 7.85 -8.04
CA GLU A 52 -65.65 7.60 -9.20
C GLU A 52 -64.43 8.53 -9.25
N ALA A 53 -64.60 9.82 -8.95
CA ALA A 53 -63.49 10.77 -8.84
C ALA A 53 -62.50 10.37 -7.72
N HIS A 54 -62.98 9.94 -6.55
CA HIS A 54 -62.12 9.43 -5.47
C HIS A 54 -61.39 8.14 -5.86
N HIS A 55 -62.06 7.24 -6.57
CA HIS A 55 -61.45 6.00 -7.08
C HIS A 55 -60.34 6.31 -8.08
N LEU A 56 -60.59 7.20 -9.04
CA LEU A 56 -59.61 7.64 -10.04
C LEU A 56 -58.44 8.41 -9.40
N ALA A 57 -58.69 9.25 -8.39
CA ALA A 57 -57.64 9.94 -7.65
C ALA A 57 -56.72 8.96 -6.91
N ARG A 58 -57.28 7.91 -6.29
CA ARG A 58 -56.50 6.84 -5.65
C ARG A 58 -55.68 6.03 -6.65
N ILE A 59 -56.26 5.70 -7.81
CA ILE A 59 -55.52 5.01 -8.89
C ILE A 59 -54.37 5.90 -9.38
N LYS A 60 -54.65 7.17 -9.67
CA LYS A 60 -53.64 8.14 -10.13
C LYS A 60 -52.50 8.29 -9.12
N TYR A 61 -52.82 8.37 -7.83
CA TYR A 61 -51.82 8.44 -6.77
C TYR A 61 -50.91 7.21 -6.75
N ARG A 62 -51.50 6.00 -6.77
CA ARG A 62 -50.72 4.75 -6.85
C ARG A 62 -49.85 4.69 -8.10
N LEU A 63 -50.38 5.12 -9.24
CA LEU A 63 -49.68 5.11 -10.51
C LEU A 63 -48.47 6.07 -10.51
N ILE A 64 -48.64 7.28 -9.95
CA ILE A 64 -47.53 8.23 -9.74
C ILE A 64 -46.48 7.63 -8.81
N GLN A 65 -46.88 6.99 -7.71
CA GLN A 65 -45.94 6.33 -6.80
C GLN A 65 -45.13 5.24 -7.51
N THR A 66 -45.79 4.34 -8.24
CA THR A 66 -45.11 3.29 -9.00
C THR A 66 -44.19 3.83 -10.09
N GLN A 67 -44.58 4.95 -10.73
CA GLN A 67 -43.77 5.59 -11.76
C GLN A 67 -42.50 6.23 -11.16
N ASN A 68 -42.61 6.83 -9.97
CA ASN A 68 -41.47 7.37 -9.24
C ASN A 68 -40.51 6.24 -8.81
N GLU A 69 -41.03 5.16 -8.22
CA GLU A 69 -40.24 3.99 -7.85
C GLU A 69 -39.54 3.37 -9.07
N HIS A 70 -40.24 3.28 -10.21
CA HIS A 70 -39.67 2.80 -11.46
C HIS A 70 -38.55 3.71 -11.97
N SER A 71 -38.74 5.03 -11.95
CA SER A 71 -37.70 5.99 -12.35
C SER A 71 -36.48 5.94 -11.43
N GLU A 72 -36.66 5.74 -10.13
CA GLU A 72 -35.55 5.55 -9.19
C GLU A 72 -34.75 4.27 -9.48
N LEU A 73 -35.45 3.17 -9.79
CA LEU A 73 -34.85 1.91 -10.20
C LEU A 73 -34.05 2.04 -11.51
N GLU A 74 -34.61 2.71 -12.53
CA GLU A 74 -33.90 2.99 -13.78
C GLU A 74 -32.64 3.83 -13.53
N ASN A 75 -32.74 4.86 -12.70
CA ASN A 75 -31.59 5.69 -12.32
C ASN A 75 -30.53 4.92 -11.53
N ALA A 76 -30.92 3.98 -10.67
CA ALA A 76 -30.00 3.10 -9.97
C ALA A 76 -29.31 2.14 -10.94
N PHE A 77 -30.07 1.58 -11.89
CA PHE A 77 -29.56 0.67 -12.91
C PHE A 77 -28.53 1.35 -13.82
N VAL A 78 -28.82 2.57 -14.31
CA VAL A 78 -27.87 3.36 -15.12
C VAL A 78 -26.59 3.66 -14.33
N ARG A 79 -26.70 4.04 -13.05
CA ARG A 79 -25.52 4.26 -12.19
C ARG A 79 -24.68 2.98 -12.04
N GLN A 80 -25.32 1.83 -11.88
CA GLN A 80 -24.64 0.54 -11.79
C GLN A 80 -23.93 0.20 -13.12
N GLN A 81 -24.57 0.43 -14.27
CA GLN A 81 -23.95 0.24 -15.58
C GLN A 81 -22.72 1.13 -15.77
N LEU A 82 -22.81 2.41 -15.40
CA LEU A 82 -21.67 3.33 -15.45
C LEU A 82 -20.51 2.88 -14.54
N MET A 83 -20.83 2.36 -13.35
CA MET A 83 -19.83 1.82 -12.43
C MET A 83 -19.13 0.59 -13.03
N TYR A 84 -19.87 -0.35 -13.60
CA TYR A 84 -19.27 -1.51 -14.27
C TYR A 84 -18.43 -1.13 -15.48
N ALA A 85 -18.90 -0.19 -16.32
CA ALA A 85 -18.12 0.31 -17.45
C ALA A 85 -16.82 1.00 -16.98
N SER A 86 -16.88 1.75 -15.88
CA SER A 86 -15.71 2.38 -15.26
C SER A 86 -14.73 1.34 -14.71
N LEU A 87 -15.23 0.30 -14.05
CA LEU A 87 -14.40 -0.81 -13.56
C LEU A 87 -13.77 -1.59 -14.72
N GLN A 88 -14.53 -1.91 -15.76
CA GLN A 88 -14.01 -2.57 -16.97
C GLN A 88 -12.93 -1.74 -17.63
N THR A 89 -13.16 -0.43 -17.79
CA THR A 89 -12.15 0.50 -18.33
C THR A 89 -10.91 0.53 -17.46
N THR A 90 -11.06 0.59 -16.14
CA THR A 90 -9.95 0.57 -15.19
C THR A 90 -9.18 -0.75 -15.25
N ILE A 91 -9.87 -1.89 -15.33
CA ILE A 91 -9.26 -3.22 -15.44
C ILE A 91 -8.50 -3.37 -16.77
N LEU A 92 -9.06 -2.90 -17.88
CA LEU A 92 -8.42 -2.94 -19.20
C LEU A 92 -7.21 -2.01 -19.29
N GLN A 93 -7.22 -0.91 -18.54
CA GLN A 93 -6.10 0.02 -18.45
C GLN A 93 -5.08 -0.37 -17.37
N ALA A 94 -5.46 -1.23 -16.41
CA ALA A 94 -4.58 -1.70 -15.37
C ALA A 94 -3.54 -2.67 -15.95
N PRO A 95 -2.27 -2.57 -15.56
CA PRO A 95 -1.30 -3.59 -15.87
C PRO A 95 -1.68 -4.87 -15.10
N LEU A 96 -2.42 -5.78 -15.74
CA LEU A 96 -2.82 -7.07 -15.19
C LEU A 96 -1.64 -8.03 -14.99
N TYR A 97 -0.45 -7.65 -15.46
CA TYR A 97 0.78 -8.41 -15.27
C TYR A 97 1.53 -7.91 -14.04
N SER A 98 1.60 -8.76 -13.02
CA SER A 98 2.48 -8.57 -11.88
C SER A 98 3.63 -9.57 -11.93
N ASN A 99 4.85 -9.08 -11.69
CA ASN A 99 6.07 -9.89 -11.68
C ASN A 99 6.50 -10.31 -10.27
N SER A 100 5.66 -10.13 -9.23
CA SER A 100 6.05 -10.39 -7.83
C SER A 100 6.55 -11.82 -7.59
N GLU A 101 6.01 -12.82 -8.29
CA GLU A 101 6.47 -14.21 -8.17
C GLU A 101 7.89 -14.38 -8.72
N GLU A 102 8.20 -13.78 -9.88
CA GLU A 102 9.55 -13.77 -10.43
C GLU A 102 10.53 -13.04 -9.49
N LEU A 103 10.11 -11.92 -8.90
CA LEU A 103 10.90 -11.18 -7.91
C LEU A 103 11.21 -12.04 -6.69
N MET A 104 10.20 -12.74 -6.17
CA MET A 104 10.36 -13.67 -5.06
C MET A 104 11.34 -14.79 -5.41
N MET A 105 11.21 -15.43 -6.58
CA MET A 105 12.10 -16.50 -7.02
C MET A 105 13.56 -16.05 -7.17
N MET A 106 13.80 -14.79 -7.53
CA MET A 106 15.15 -14.22 -7.67
C MET A 106 15.81 -13.89 -6.33
N LEU A 107 15.04 -13.64 -5.27
CA LEU A 107 15.54 -13.22 -3.95
C LEU A 107 15.52 -14.36 -2.93
N GLN A 108 14.50 -15.22 -2.94
CA GLN A 108 14.34 -16.26 -1.93
C GLN A 108 15.10 -17.53 -2.32
N PHE A 109 16.06 -17.95 -1.49
CA PHE A 109 16.95 -19.06 -1.80
C PHE A 109 16.45 -20.43 -1.35
N GLN A 110 15.32 -20.49 -0.62
CA GLN A 110 14.72 -21.72 -0.09
C GLN A 110 15.73 -22.58 0.70
N THR A 111 16.56 -21.90 1.51
CA THR A 111 17.59 -22.58 2.31
C THR A 111 16.95 -23.47 3.36
N ARG A 112 17.45 -24.71 3.50
CA ARG A 112 16.92 -25.71 4.45
C ARG A 112 17.96 -26.05 5.50
N LEU A 113 17.73 -25.62 6.73
CA LEU A 113 18.68 -25.86 7.82
C LEU A 113 18.42 -27.21 8.51
N GLY A 114 19.50 -27.97 8.71
CA GLY A 114 19.48 -29.22 9.46
C GLY A 114 19.48 -29.00 10.99
N ARG A 115 19.60 -30.07 11.75
CA ARG A 115 19.70 -30.01 13.22
C ARG A 115 21.13 -29.86 13.72
N GLU A 116 22.10 -30.36 12.95
CA GLU A 116 23.52 -30.38 13.34
C GLU A 116 24.18 -29.01 13.15
N SER A 117 24.81 -28.49 14.20
CA SER A 117 25.40 -27.14 14.24
C SER A 117 26.38 -26.89 13.09
N LYS A 118 27.30 -27.82 12.84
CA LYS A 118 28.30 -27.70 11.77
C LYS A 118 27.67 -27.68 10.37
N GLU A 119 26.66 -28.51 10.15
CA GLU A 119 25.93 -28.54 8.88
C GLU A 119 25.17 -27.23 8.64
N ARG A 120 24.54 -26.69 9.69
CA ARG A 120 23.85 -25.39 9.65
C ARG A 120 24.80 -24.27 9.25
N GLN A 121 25.97 -24.20 9.88
CA GLN A 121 26.98 -23.19 9.56
C GLN A 121 27.46 -23.29 8.09
N ILE A 122 27.71 -24.50 7.59
CA ILE A 122 28.07 -24.73 6.18
C ILE A 122 26.97 -24.21 5.24
N LYS A 123 25.70 -24.47 5.57
CA LYS A 123 24.56 -24.03 4.76
C LYS A 123 24.35 -22.52 4.80
N LEU A 124 24.55 -21.88 5.97
CA LEU A 124 24.49 -20.43 6.10
C LEU A 124 25.64 -19.76 5.34
N LEU A 125 26.85 -20.33 5.36
CA LEU A 125 27.96 -19.85 4.54
C LEU A 125 27.69 -20.03 3.04
N ALA A 126 27.11 -21.15 2.63
CA ALA A 126 26.69 -21.35 1.24
C ALA A 126 25.61 -20.35 0.82
N HIS A 127 24.66 -20.03 1.70
CA HIS A 127 23.66 -18.97 1.48
C HIS A 127 24.32 -17.60 1.30
N PHE A 128 25.29 -17.26 2.15
CA PHE A 128 26.06 -16.02 2.06
C PHE A 128 26.77 -15.92 0.71
N ASN A 129 27.54 -16.94 0.32
CA ASN A 129 28.25 -16.96 -0.96
C ASN A 129 27.30 -16.85 -2.16
N ARG A 130 26.14 -17.51 -2.11
CA ARG A 130 25.10 -17.38 -3.14
C ARG A 130 24.55 -15.95 -3.18
N SER A 131 24.37 -15.31 -2.02
CA SER A 131 23.87 -13.93 -1.92
C SER A 131 24.81 -12.97 -2.63
N LEU A 132 26.12 -13.07 -2.36
CA LEU A 132 27.15 -12.27 -3.01
C LEU A 132 27.14 -12.45 -4.53
N ALA A 133 27.00 -13.68 -5.00
CA ALA A 133 27.05 -14.00 -6.42
C ALA A 133 25.81 -13.53 -7.21
N THR A 134 24.61 -13.58 -6.63
CA THR A 134 23.36 -13.41 -7.40
C THR A 134 22.59 -12.14 -7.09
N ILE A 135 22.60 -11.66 -5.85
CA ILE A 135 21.76 -10.51 -5.47
C ILE A 135 22.14 -9.21 -6.18
N PRO A 136 23.42 -8.87 -6.50
CA PRO A 136 23.71 -7.60 -7.17
C PRO A 136 23.10 -7.57 -8.58
N SER A 137 23.27 -8.67 -9.33
CA SER A 137 22.76 -8.79 -10.69
C SER A 137 21.22 -8.91 -10.73
N SER A 138 20.61 -9.64 -9.78
CA SER A 138 19.16 -9.71 -9.64
C SER A 138 18.54 -8.34 -9.36
N VAL A 139 19.04 -7.61 -8.35
CA VAL A 139 18.53 -6.28 -8.01
C VAL A 139 18.71 -5.31 -9.18
N ASN A 140 19.87 -5.34 -9.85
CA ASN A 140 20.11 -4.50 -11.02
C ASN A 140 19.12 -4.82 -12.17
N LYS A 141 18.90 -6.10 -12.50
CA LYS A 141 17.95 -6.51 -13.54
C LYS A 141 16.52 -6.05 -13.23
N ILE A 142 16.10 -6.23 -11.98
CA ILE A 142 14.74 -5.87 -11.52
C ILE A 142 14.55 -4.36 -11.59
N THR A 143 15.49 -3.60 -11.04
CA THR A 143 15.42 -2.13 -11.03
C THR A 143 15.54 -1.54 -12.43
N GLN A 144 16.37 -2.11 -13.32
CA GLN A 144 16.45 -1.69 -14.72
C GLN A 144 15.12 -1.91 -15.43
N THR A 145 14.46 -3.05 -15.21
CA THR A 145 13.11 -3.30 -15.77
C THR A 145 12.10 -2.24 -15.27
N ALA A 146 12.18 -1.84 -14.00
CA ALA A 146 11.32 -0.79 -13.45
C ALA A 146 11.63 0.58 -14.05
N ILE A 147 12.91 0.89 -14.30
CA ILE A 147 13.38 2.10 -14.99
C ILE A 147 12.84 2.13 -16.42
N ASP A 148 13.02 1.04 -17.18
CA ASP A 148 12.58 0.94 -18.58
C ASP A 148 11.06 1.12 -18.69
N LYS A 149 10.30 0.51 -17.76
CA LYS A 149 8.85 0.75 -17.65
C LYS A 149 8.54 2.21 -17.37
N ALA A 150 9.20 2.84 -16.39
CA ALA A 150 8.95 4.24 -16.05
C ALA A 150 9.27 5.19 -17.21
N LEU A 151 10.36 4.93 -17.95
CA LEU A 151 10.72 5.68 -19.15
C LEU A 151 9.71 5.50 -20.29
N GLY A 152 9.19 4.28 -20.50
CA GLY A 152 8.18 4.00 -21.52
C GLY A 152 6.84 4.72 -21.32
N HIS A 153 6.55 5.20 -20.10
CA HIS A 153 5.34 5.97 -19.79
C HIS A 153 5.55 7.49 -19.84
N ARG A 154 6.80 7.98 -20.03
CA ARG A 154 7.06 9.42 -20.14
C ARG A 154 6.55 9.96 -21.47
N LYS A 155 5.87 11.10 -21.44
CA LYS A 155 5.45 11.82 -22.65
C LYS A 155 6.66 12.49 -23.30
N GLU A 156 6.63 12.65 -24.63
CA GLU A 156 7.61 13.44 -25.39
C GLU A 156 7.61 14.89 -24.87
N GLY A 157 8.55 15.20 -23.97
CA GLY A 157 8.63 16.49 -23.26
C GLY A 157 9.14 16.36 -21.82
N ASP A 158 8.96 15.18 -21.20
CA ASP A 158 9.27 14.90 -19.80
C ASP A 158 10.68 14.32 -19.56
N THR A 159 11.56 14.44 -20.57
CA THR A 159 12.91 13.86 -20.55
C THR A 159 13.89 14.61 -19.65
N LYS A 160 13.52 15.80 -19.15
CA LYS A 160 14.37 16.64 -18.29
C LYS A 160 14.20 16.37 -16.79
N GLU A 161 13.11 15.75 -16.35
CA GLU A 161 12.91 15.46 -14.93
C GLU A 161 13.74 14.25 -14.46
N PRO A 162 14.36 14.30 -13.27
CA PRO A 162 15.09 13.16 -12.73
C PRO A 162 14.14 11.97 -12.54
N LEU A 163 14.61 10.76 -12.85
CA LEU A 163 13.83 9.52 -12.68
C LEU A 163 13.73 9.10 -11.20
N THR A 164 14.61 9.61 -10.35
CA THR A 164 14.66 9.31 -8.93
C THR A 164 13.98 10.40 -8.09
N PRO A 165 13.28 10.03 -7.01
CA PRO A 165 13.09 8.65 -6.53
C PRO A 165 12.10 7.86 -7.40
N LEU A 166 12.41 6.58 -7.63
CA LEU A 166 11.51 5.61 -8.27
C LEU A 166 10.92 4.73 -7.18
N SER A 167 9.59 4.58 -7.15
CA SER A 167 8.90 3.71 -6.20
C SER A 167 7.72 3.04 -6.90
N GLN A 168 7.77 1.71 -7.00
CA GLN A 168 6.73 0.89 -7.61
C GLN A 168 6.32 -0.19 -6.62
N ILE A 169 5.03 -0.26 -6.29
CA ILE A 169 4.45 -1.28 -5.42
C ILE A 169 3.46 -2.10 -6.24
N ASN A 170 3.64 -3.41 -6.26
CA ASN A 170 2.75 -4.33 -6.95
C ASN A 170 2.12 -5.31 -5.95
N ILE A 171 0.85 -5.65 -6.19
CA ILE A 171 0.11 -6.63 -5.39
C ILE A 171 -0.30 -7.76 -6.34
N THR A 172 0.07 -8.99 -6.00
CA THR A 172 -0.28 -10.20 -6.75
C THR A 172 -1.10 -11.13 -5.88
N GLY A 173 -2.34 -11.41 -6.28
CA GLY A 173 -3.10 -12.52 -5.72
C GLY A 173 -2.59 -13.84 -6.27
N LEU A 174 -2.25 -14.76 -5.38
CA LEU A 174 -2.02 -16.17 -5.67
C LEU A 174 -3.30 -16.98 -5.34
N VAL A 175 -3.26 -18.29 -5.51
CA VAL A 175 -4.42 -19.18 -5.30
C VAL A 175 -5.01 -19.04 -3.88
N ASN A 176 -4.15 -18.91 -2.86
CA ASN A 176 -4.53 -18.86 -1.46
C ASN A 176 -3.69 -17.87 -0.63
N SER A 177 -2.95 -16.98 -1.29
CA SER A 177 -2.01 -16.05 -0.67
C SER A 177 -1.88 -14.78 -1.49
N THR A 178 -1.16 -13.78 -0.97
CA THR A 178 -0.89 -12.52 -1.66
C THR A 178 0.58 -12.17 -1.55
N LEU A 179 1.18 -11.79 -2.67
CA LEU A 179 2.51 -11.18 -2.71
C LEU A 179 2.38 -9.68 -2.83
N ILE A 180 3.03 -8.94 -1.95
CA ILE A 180 3.24 -7.50 -2.12
C ILE A 180 4.71 -7.30 -2.40
N SER A 181 5.04 -6.77 -3.57
CA SER A 181 6.40 -6.44 -3.95
C SER A 181 6.60 -4.94 -4.08
N SER A 182 7.83 -4.50 -3.82
CA SER A 182 8.25 -3.13 -4.01
C SER A 182 9.62 -3.08 -4.67
N VAL A 183 9.74 -2.16 -5.64
CA VAL A 183 11.01 -1.76 -6.24
C VAL A 183 11.20 -0.28 -5.96
N PHE A 184 12.29 0.05 -5.29
CA PHE A 184 12.64 1.40 -4.88
C PHE A 184 14.04 1.78 -5.34
N MET A 185 14.21 3.00 -5.83
CA MET A 185 15.52 3.56 -6.18
C MET A 185 15.62 5.03 -5.77
N LEU A 186 16.74 5.39 -5.17
CA LEU A 186 17.05 6.74 -4.72
C LEU A 186 18.51 7.09 -5.04
N GLU A 187 18.78 8.37 -5.29
CA GLU A 187 20.14 8.92 -5.33
C GLU A 187 20.36 9.73 -4.05
N ILE A 188 21.40 9.37 -3.28
CA ILE A 188 21.77 10.05 -2.05
C ILE A 188 22.96 10.98 -2.38
N PRO A 189 22.76 12.30 -2.48
CA PRO A 189 23.83 13.23 -2.83
C PRO A 189 24.81 13.41 -1.66
N ASN A 190 26.05 13.79 -1.98
CA ASN A 190 27.05 14.22 -1.00
C ASN A 190 27.32 13.18 0.12
N ALA A 191 27.22 11.90 -0.20
CA ALA A 191 27.52 10.80 0.71
C ALA A 191 28.54 9.85 0.07
N THR A 192 29.36 9.22 0.90
CA THR A 192 30.27 8.15 0.48
C THR A 192 29.55 6.79 0.49
N LEU A 193 30.08 5.84 -0.28
CA LEU A 193 29.57 4.48 -0.32
C LEU A 193 29.54 3.84 1.08
N LYS A 194 30.60 4.08 1.87
CA LYS A 194 30.76 3.54 3.23
C LYS A 194 29.71 4.12 4.18
N GLU A 195 29.50 5.44 4.17
CA GLU A 195 28.50 6.08 5.05
C GLU A 195 27.10 5.55 4.78
N VAL A 196 26.71 5.42 3.51
CA VAL A 196 25.39 4.86 3.15
C VAL A 196 25.28 3.39 3.56
N TYR A 197 26.35 2.61 3.37
CA TYR A 197 26.38 1.20 3.79
C TYR A 197 26.16 1.05 5.30
N GLU A 198 26.93 1.79 6.11
CA GLU A 198 26.84 1.78 7.57
C GLU A 198 25.47 2.28 8.05
N ALA A 199 24.93 3.33 7.41
CA ALA A 199 23.60 3.84 7.70
C ALA A 199 22.51 2.78 7.48
N ILE A 200 22.59 2.00 6.40
CA ILE A 200 21.64 0.92 6.11
C ILE A 200 21.73 -0.17 7.18
N LEU A 201 22.94 -0.62 7.54
CA LEU A 201 23.11 -1.68 8.53
C LEU A 201 22.64 -1.25 9.92
N VAL A 202 23.14 -0.11 10.41
CA VAL A 202 22.94 0.31 11.81
C VAL A 202 21.59 1.00 12.01
N SER A 203 21.24 1.96 11.15
CA SER A 203 20.07 2.83 11.37
C SER A 203 18.79 2.34 10.72
N TYR A 204 18.88 1.32 9.85
CA TYR A 204 17.71 0.72 9.22
C TYR A 204 17.54 -0.75 9.62
N ILE A 205 18.51 -1.63 9.30
CA ILE A 205 18.38 -3.07 9.51
C ILE A 205 18.39 -3.45 11.00
N GLU A 206 19.40 -2.99 11.76
CA GLU A 206 19.47 -3.26 13.20
C GLU A 206 18.35 -2.56 13.98
N ALA A 207 17.95 -1.38 13.52
CA ALA A 207 16.93 -0.56 14.15
C ALA A 207 15.48 -0.99 13.83
N ILE A 208 15.23 -2.01 13.00
CA ILE A 208 13.88 -2.44 12.62
C ILE A 208 12.94 -2.55 13.83
N PRO A 209 13.29 -3.24 14.94
CA PRO A 209 12.41 -3.32 16.10
C PRO A 209 11.95 -1.96 16.65
N ALA A 210 12.89 -1.02 16.79
CA ALA A 210 12.61 0.32 17.29
C ALA A 210 11.81 1.14 16.27
N LEU A 211 12.13 1.02 14.97
CA LEU A 211 11.43 1.73 13.89
C LEU A 211 9.98 1.25 13.76
N MET A 212 9.75 -0.07 13.85
CA MET A 212 8.40 -0.65 13.80
C MET A 212 7.52 -0.14 14.94
N GLN A 213 8.07 -0.12 16.16
CA GLN A 213 7.35 0.37 17.33
C GLN A 213 7.08 1.88 17.23
N ARG A 214 8.09 2.67 16.84
CA ARG A 214 8.01 4.14 16.80
C ARG A 214 7.06 4.65 15.72
N HIS A 215 7.10 4.08 14.53
CA HIS A 215 6.38 4.63 13.37
C HIS A 215 5.05 3.93 13.08
N PHE A 216 4.89 2.66 13.51
CA PHE A 216 3.72 1.86 13.14
C PHE A 216 2.98 1.28 14.36
N GLY A 217 3.50 1.48 15.58
CA GLY A 217 2.94 0.87 16.79
C GLY A 217 3.04 -0.66 16.81
N ILE A 218 3.84 -1.25 15.92
CA ILE A 218 4.03 -2.70 15.82
C ILE A 218 5.13 -3.08 16.80
N HIS A 219 4.79 -3.93 17.78
CA HIS A 219 5.78 -4.47 18.69
C HIS A 219 6.60 -5.52 17.97
N ALA A 220 7.89 -5.25 17.80
CA ALA A 220 8.82 -6.11 17.09
C ALA A 220 9.96 -6.53 18.02
N THR A 221 10.30 -7.81 18.03
CA THR A 221 11.46 -8.31 18.80
C THR A 221 12.39 -9.13 17.91
N ARG A 222 13.69 -9.08 18.23
CA ARG A 222 14.75 -9.75 17.48
C ARG A 222 15.52 -10.69 18.40
N LYS A 223 15.59 -11.98 18.04
CA LYS A 223 16.33 -13.00 18.79
C LYS A 223 17.33 -13.71 17.89
N MET A 224 18.63 -13.59 18.17
CA MET A 224 19.67 -14.34 17.46
C MET A 224 19.46 -15.85 17.59
N LEU A 225 19.63 -16.57 16.48
CA LEU A 225 19.45 -18.03 16.37
C LEU A 225 20.75 -18.77 16.03
N ASP A 226 21.83 -18.04 15.75
CA ASP A 226 23.18 -18.57 15.52
C ASP A 226 24.21 -17.80 16.35
N SER A 227 25.46 -18.27 16.32
CA SER A 227 26.61 -17.61 16.95
C SER A 227 26.84 -16.20 16.40
N ALA A 228 27.36 -15.32 17.26
CA ALA A 228 27.70 -13.94 16.89
C ALA A 228 28.81 -13.86 15.82
N ASP A 229 29.66 -14.88 15.73
CA ASP A 229 30.80 -14.93 14.80
C ASP A 229 30.43 -15.52 13.42
N SER A 230 29.15 -15.80 13.18
CA SER A 230 28.70 -16.35 11.90
C SER A 230 28.74 -15.29 10.79
N PRO A 231 29.26 -15.62 9.59
CA PRO A 231 29.33 -14.67 8.47
C PRO A 231 27.94 -14.27 7.93
N ALA A 232 26.90 -15.01 8.29
CA ALA A 232 25.52 -14.67 8.02
C ALA A 232 24.77 -14.50 9.34
N ILE A 233 24.14 -13.35 9.55
CA ILE A 233 23.43 -13.05 10.78
C ILE A 233 22.06 -13.74 10.73
N TYR A 234 21.88 -14.80 11.51
CA TYR A 234 20.63 -15.55 11.57
C TYR A 234 19.84 -15.26 12.85
N TYR A 235 18.60 -14.82 12.70
CA TYR A 235 17.75 -14.40 13.82
C TYR A 235 16.26 -14.65 13.56
N ARG A 236 15.48 -14.65 14.63
CA ARG A 236 14.01 -14.61 14.61
C ARG A 236 13.53 -13.18 14.78
N LEU A 237 12.61 -12.77 13.91
CA LEU A 237 11.82 -11.56 14.03
C LEU A 237 10.40 -11.96 14.43
N ASP A 238 9.95 -11.49 15.58
CA ASP A 238 8.56 -11.61 16.02
C ASP A 238 7.89 -10.24 15.90
N LEU A 239 6.74 -10.19 15.23
CA LEU A 239 5.93 -9.00 14.97
C LEU A 239 4.55 -9.19 15.60
N HIS A 240 4.17 -8.23 16.44
CA HIS A 240 2.89 -8.19 17.13
C HIS A 240 2.26 -6.81 16.95
N GLY A 241 1.27 -6.71 16.08
CA GLY A 241 0.50 -5.47 15.92
C GLY A 241 -0.49 -5.54 14.75
N ASN A 242 -1.50 -4.67 14.77
CA ASN A 242 -2.38 -4.41 13.63
C ASN A 242 -3.10 -5.66 13.07
N ASP A 243 -3.71 -6.45 13.95
CA ASP A 243 -4.42 -7.70 13.61
C ASP A 243 -3.53 -8.79 12.95
N ILE A 244 -2.23 -8.54 12.79
CA ILE A 244 -1.24 -9.47 12.23
C ILE A 244 -0.20 -9.79 13.29
N THR A 245 -0.19 -11.04 13.74
CA THR A 245 0.94 -11.60 14.49
C THR A 245 1.72 -12.53 13.58
N SER A 246 3.03 -12.34 13.51
CA SER A 246 3.90 -13.22 12.73
C SER A 246 5.24 -13.40 13.40
N SER A 247 5.80 -14.59 13.22
CA SER A 247 7.17 -14.93 13.54
C SER A 247 7.84 -15.38 12.26
N MET A 248 9.09 -14.99 12.02
CA MET A 248 9.86 -15.40 10.85
C MET A 248 11.34 -15.47 11.19
N ASN A 249 12.06 -16.42 10.60
CA ASN A 249 13.50 -16.51 10.75
C ASN A 249 14.17 -15.86 9.54
N HIS A 250 15.03 -14.88 9.78
CA HIS A 250 15.76 -14.15 8.76
C HIS A 250 17.24 -14.45 8.81
N VAL A 251 17.84 -14.59 7.64
CA VAL A 251 19.27 -14.54 7.43
C VAL A 251 19.63 -13.22 6.75
N ILE A 252 20.62 -12.52 7.29
CA ILE A 252 21.18 -11.32 6.68
C ILE A 252 22.58 -11.62 6.18
N CYS A 253 22.83 -11.27 4.94
CA CYS A 253 24.14 -11.30 4.30
C CYS A 253 24.46 -9.91 3.78
N SER A 254 25.64 -9.39 4.07
CA SER A 254 26.04 -8.08 3.62
C SER A 254 27.51 -8.05 3.22
N GLU A 255 27.83 -7.22 2.24
CA GLU A 255 29.21 -7.02 1.76
C GLU A 255 29.39 -5.57 1.32
N LEU A 256 30.57 -5.02 1.62
CA LEU A 256 31.02 -3.75 1.10
C LEU A 256 32.33 -3.98 0.35
N THR A 257 32.36 -3.58 -0.91
CA THR A 257 33.56 -3.54 -1.75
C THR A 257 33.92 -2.08 -2.05
N SER A 258 34.99 -1.87 -2.83
CA SER A 258 35.34 -0.54 -3.31
C SER A 258 34.36 0.04 -4.34
N SER A 259 33.56 -0.80 -5.00
CA SER A 259 32.68 -0.41 -6.11
C SER A 259 31.19 -0.54 -5.82
N TYR A 260 30.79 -1.34 -4.83
CA TYR A 260 29.40 -1.48 -4.41
C TYR A 260 29.28 -1.92 -2.97
N GLY A 261 28.09 -1.71 -2.40
CA GLY A 261 27.66 -2.36 -1.17
C GLY A 261 26.37 -3.15 -1.40
N MET A 262 26.16 -4.18 -0.59
CA MET A 262 25.02 -5.07 -0.69
C MET A 262 24.50 -5.45 0.69
N VAL A 263 23.17 -5.59 0.77
CA VAL A 263 22.50 -6.25 1.90
C VAL A 263 21.41 -7.16 1.33
N HIS A 264 21.41 -8.42 1.73
CA HIS A 264 20.39 -9.41 1.43
C HIS A 264 19.73 -9.85 2.73
N VAL A 265 18.41 -9.79 2.78
CA VAL A 265 17.57 -10.32 3.87
C VAL A 265 16.70 -11.40 3.26
N ASP A 266 16.93 -12.65 3.61
CA ASP A 266 16.08 -13.78 3.19
C ASP A 266 15.40 -14.42 4.40
N SER A 267 14.25 -15.04 4.17
CA SER A 267 13.51 -15.80 5.15
C SER A 267 13.78 -17.30 5.01
N ILE A 268 14.29 -17.91 6.08
CA ILE A 268 14.47 -19.36 6.17
C ILE A 268 13.19 -19.99 6.72
N ILE A 269 12.39 -20.57 5.82
CA ILE A 269 11.10 -21.20 6.15
C ILE A 269 11.29 -22.63 6.69
N ASP A 270 12.33 -23.33 6.24
CA ASP A 270 12.60 -24.72 6.57
C ASP A 270 13.78 -24.82 7.54
N ASP A 271 13.48 -24.68 8.84
CA ASP A 271 14.41 -24.88 9.95
C ASP A 271 13.82 -25.86 10.96
N ALA A 272 14.43 -27.05 11.07
CA ALA A 272 14.00 -28.09 11.99
C ALA A 272 14.21 -27.75 13.48
N LEU A 273 15.16 -26.86 13.80
CA LEU A 273 15.49 -26.46 15.17
C LEU A 273 14.65 -25.27 15.64
N HIS A 274 14.33 -24.38 14.69
CA HIS A 274 13.55 -23.17 14.94
C HIS A 274 12.35 -23.11 14.00
N PRO A 275 11.36 -24.01 14.15
CA PRO A 275 10.20 -24.00 13.27
C PRO A 275 9.41 -22.70 13.42
N VAL A 276 8.80 -22.28 12.30
CA VAL A 276 7.91 -21.13 12.20
C VAL A 276 6.55 -21.63 11.74
N SER A 277 5.46 -21.07 12.29
CA SER A 277 4.12 -21.49 11.91
C SER A 277 3.81 -21.13 10.45
N ARG A 278 3.33 -22.10 9.69
CA ARG A 278 2.84 -21.90 8.32
C ARG A 278 1.50 -21.20 8.25
N THR A 279 0.81 -21.07 9.39
CA THR A 279 -0.48 -20.38 9.48
C THR A 279 -0.35 -18.89 9.75
N ASN A 280 0.87 -18.35 9.88
CA ASN A 280 1.10 -16.92 10.07
C ASN A 280 0.52 -16.14 8.88
N SER A 281 -0.24 -15.08 9.18
CA SER A 281 -0.85 -14.23 8.15
C SER A 281 0.19 -13.55 7.26
N LEU A 282 1.33 -13.15 7.82
CA LEU A 282 2.53 -12.77 7.09
C LEU A 282 3.53 -13.92 7.19
N GLN A 283 3.82 -14.60 6.10
CA GLN A 283 4.60 -15.84 6.11
C GLN A 283 6.12 -15.57 6.08
N TYR A 284 6.55 -14.63 5.24
CA TYR A 284 7.95 -14.25 5.13
C TYR A 284 8.13 -12.89 4.43
N ILE A 285 9.30 -12.30 4.65
CA ILE A 285 9.78 -11.08 4.00
C ILE A 285 11.16 -11.37 3.40
N VAL A 286 11.37 -10.95 2.15
CA VAL A 286 12.68 -11.01 1.50
C VAL A 286 13.05 -9.67 0.88
N SER A 287 14.32 -9.29 0.95
CA SER A 287 14.80 -8.02 0.41
C SER A 287 16.23 -8.10 -0.11
N GLY A 288 16.47 -7.50 -1.27
CA GLY A 288 17.81 -7.23 -1.79
C GLY A 288 18.04 -5.73 -1.89
N ILE A 289 19.14 -5.25 -1.32
CA ILE A 289 19.59 -3.86 -1.39
C ILE A 289 20.97 -3.84 -2.04
N THR A 290 21.15 -2.98 -3.03
CA THR A 290 22.46 -2.66 -3.61
C THR A 290 22.68 -1.16 -3.57
N ILE A 291 23.92 -0.76 -3.26
CA ILE A 291 24.36 0.62 -3.32
C ILE A 291 25.57 0.74 -4.23
N THR A 292 25.60 1.76 -5.09
CA THR A 292 26.71 2.00 -6.02
C THR A 292 27.07 3.48 -6.04
N PRO A 293 28.36 3.85 -5.98
CA PRO A 293 28.78 5.24 -6.05
C PRO A 293 28.66 5.74 -7.49
N ARG A 294 28.11 6.93 -7.65
CA ARG A 294 28.17 7.69 -8.90
C ARG A 294 29.38 8.61 -8.84
N ILE A 295 30.39 8.27 -9.62
CA ILE A 295 31.67 8.98 -9.63
C ILE A 295 31.67 10.01 -10.76
N GLU A 296 32.12 11.23 -10.47
CA GLU A 296 32.39 12.24 -11.47
C GLU A 296 33.64 11.88 -12.29
N ALA A 297 33.49 11.71 -13.60
CA ALA A 297 34.59 11.29 -14.48
C ALA A 297 35.80 12.24 -14.46
N ALA A 298 35.60 13.54 -14.22
CA ALA A 298 36.66 14.54 -14.25
C ALA A 298 37.50 14.59 -12.96
N THR A 299 36.87 14.40 -11.79
CA THR A 299 37.53 14.58 -10.48
C THR A 299 37.75 13.28 -9.73
N GLY A 300 37.10 12.18 -10.16
CA GLY A 300 37.09 10.91 -9.43
C GLY A 300 36.32 10.98 -8.11
N LYS A 301 35.64 12.08 -7.80
CA LYS A 301 34.87 12.23 -6.56
C LYS A 301 33.49 11.58 -6.69
N THR A 302 33.01 11.01 -5.59
CA THR A 302 31.63 10.52 -5.49
C THR A 302 30.67 11.71 -5.43
N LEU A 303 29.75 11.81 -6.39
CA LEU A 303 28.70 12.83 -6.43
C LEU A 303 27.48 12.40 -5.61
N SER A 304 27.09 11.14 -5.78
CA SER A 304 25.96 10.53 -5.09
C SER A 304 26.21 9.03 -4.92
N VAL A 305 25.43 8.41 -4.04
CA VAL A 305 25.31 6.96 -3.96
C VAL A 305 23.91 6.58 -4.38
N ARG A 306 23.81 5.74 -5.41
CA ARG A 306 22.55 5.15 -5.83
C ARG A 306 22.21 4.02 -4.89
N LEU A 307 21.02 4.09 -4.28
CA LEU A 307 20.41 3.02 -3.51
C LEU A 307 19.32 2.37 -4.36
N GLN A 308 19.40 1.06 -4.55
CA GLN A 308 18.39 0.23 -5.18
C GLN A 308 17.92 -0.81 -4.17
N ARG A 309 16.61 -0.97 -4.03
CA ARG A 309 16.02 -1.96 -3.15
C ARG A 309 14.87 -2.68 -3.83
N VAL A 310 14.86 -3.99 -3.67
CA VAL A 310 13.71 -4.85 -3.97
C VAL A 310 13.26 -5.50 -2.67
N LEU A 311 11.95 -5.56 -2.47
CA LEU A 311 11.33 -6.05 -1.25
C LEU A 311 10.08 -6.86 -1.62
N VAL A 312 9.89 -8.03 -1.02
CA VAL A 312 8.70 -8.86 -1.22
C VAL A 312 8.19 -9.35 0.13
N TYR A 313 6.89 -9.16 0.35
CA TYR A 313 6.14 -9.69 1.47
C TYR A 313 5.22 -10.79 0.95
N HIS A 314 5.21 -11.95 1.60
CA HIS A 314 4.28 -13.03 1.29
C HIS A 314 3.26 -13.19 2.43
N TYR A 315 1.99 -12.89 2.14
CA TYR A 315 0.89 -13.04 3.08
C TYR A 315 0.10 -14.30 2.78
N ASN A 316 -0.24 -15.07 3.82
CA ASN A 316 -1.23 -16.14 3.76
C ASN A 316 -2.66 -15.58 3.89
N LEU A 317 -2.96 -14.51 3.14
CA LEU A 317 -4.23 -13.81 3.09
C LEU A 317 -4.56 -13.50 1.62
N LEU A 318 -5.85 -13.42 1.28
CA LEU A 318 -6.30 -13.03 -0.06
C LEU A 318 -6.23 -11.51 -0.25
N PRO A 319 -6.12 -11.00 -1.49
CA PRO A 319 -5.97 -9.56 -1.75
C PRO A 319 -7.11 -8.68 -1.19
N GLY A 320 -8.31 -9.24 -1.03
CA GLY A 320 -9.48 -8.55 -0.46
C GLY A 320 -9.60 -8.66 1.07
N ASP A 321 -8.67 -9.33 1.74
CA ASP A 321 -8.73 -9.51 3.20
C ASP A 321 -8.53 -8.17 3.93
N SER A 322 -9.41 -7.89 4.89
CA SER A 322 -9.38 -6.63 5.64
C SER A 322 -8.10 -6.44 6.46
N ALA A 323 -7.52 -7.51 7.01
CA ALA A 323 -6.28 -7.43 7.79
C ALA A 323 -5.11 -7.07 6.88
N LEU A 324 -5.05 -7.65 5.68
CA LEU A 324 -4.04 -7.30 4.67
C LEU A 324 -4.15 -5.83 4.26
N MET A 325 -5.36 -5.35 3.99
CA MET A 325 -5.58 -3.97 3.56
C MET A 325 -5.21 -2.95 4.65
N LYS A 326 -5.51 -3.26 5.92
CA LYS A 326 -5.08 -2.44 7.06
C LYS A 326 -3.56 -2.42 7.19
N ASP A 327 -2.93 -3.58 7.14
CA ASP A 327 -1.47 -3.69 7.27
C ASP A 327 -0.76 -2.94 6.13
N LEU A 328 -1.20 -3.13 4.88
CA LEU A 328 -0.66 -2.42 3.72
C LEU A 328 -0.72 -0.89 3.87
N ALA A 329 -1.81 -0.35 4.43
CA ALA A 329 -1.92 1.08 4.68
C ALA A 329 -0.88 1.57 5.69
N ILE A 330 -0.53 0.74 6.68
CA ILE A 330 0.42 1.04 7.74
C ILE A 330 1.87 0.88 7.26
N ILE A 331 2.19 -0.22 6.59
CA ILE A 331 3.56 -0.53 6.14
C ILE A 331 3.92 0.17 4.82
N ARG A 332 3.03 0.97 4.23
CA ARG A 332 3.30 1.72 3.01
C ARG A 332 4.61 2.53 3.05
N PRO A 333 4.99 3.21 4.15
CA PRO A 333 6.28 3.89 4.27
C PRO A 333 7.49 2.92 4.25
N VAL A 334 7.29 1.67 4.65
CA VAL A 334 8.31 0.62 4.49
C VAL A 334 8.43 0.23 3.03
N LEU A 335 7.30 0.06 2.33
CA LEU A 335 7.27 -0.39 0.94
C LEU A 335 7.77 0.68 -0.02
N ASN A 336 7.33 1.94 0.10
CA ASN A 336 7.66 3.00 -0.84
C ASN A 336 9.10 3.54 -0.71
N GLY A 337 9.82 3.15 0.34
CA GLY A 337 11.21 3.55 0.58
C GLY A 337 11.39 4.71 1.56
N ASP A 338 10.31 5.29 2.10
CA ASP A 338 10.39 6.44 3.01
C ASP A 338 11.14 6.10 4.30
N LEU A 339 10.87 4.92 4.89
CA LEU A 339 11.50 4.54 6.15
C LEU A 339 13.02 4.39 6.01
N ILE A 340 13.48 3.67 4.99
CA ILE A 340 14.93 3.51 4.75
C ILE A 340 15.59 4.84 4.40
N THR A 341 14.91 5.68 3.61
CA THR A 341 15.40 7.01 3.26
C THR A 341 15.56 7.88 4.50
N SER A 342 14.54 7.93 5.36
CA SER A 342 14.57 8.69 6.61
C SER A 342 15.70 8.20 7.52
N SER A 343 15.81 6.88 7.73
CA SER A 343 16.87 6.28 8.55
C SER A 343 18.27 6.63 8.04
N VAL A 344 18.49 6.49 6.72
CA VAL A 344 19.81 6.74 6.12
C VAL A 344 20.16 8.23 6.16
N CYS A 345 19.23 9.10 5.79
CA CYS A 345 19.47 10.54 5.83
C CYS A 345 19.68 11.07 7.26
N GLU A 346 18.95 10.54 8.25
CA GLU A 346 19.12 10.94 9.64
C GLU A 346 20.49 10.52 10.19
N TYR A 347 20.96 9.33 9.83
CA TYR A 347 22.31 8.87 10.18
C TYR A 347 23.38 9.78 9.59
N ILE A 348 23.35 10.02 8.27
CA ILE A 348 24.36 10.84 7.57
C ILE A 348 24.40 12.26 8.16
N LYS A 349 23.24 12.85 8.45
CA LYS A 349 23.18 14.18 9.09
C LYS A 349 23.86 14.20 10.45
N ARG A 350 23.63 13.20 11.30
CA ARG A 350 24.26 13.13 12.64
C ARG A 350 25.77 12.96 12.53
N THR A 351 26.23 12.11 11.61
CA THR A 351 27.66 11.86 11.40
C THR A 351 28.38 13.12 10.91
N ASN A 352 27.78 13.87 9.99
CA ASN A 352 28.34 15.13 9.49
C ASN A 352 28.41 16.21 10.57
N ILE A 353 27.38 16.34 11.42
CA ILE A 353 27.39 17.27 12.57
C ILE A 353 28.47 16.89 13.60
N SER A 354 28.82 15.60 13.71
CA SER A 354 29.82 15.13 14.67
C SER A 354 31.26 15.31 14.18
N GLN A 355 31.45 15.73 12.93
CA GLN A 355 32.74 15.99 12.29
C GLN A 355 33.08 17.49 12.16
N GLU A 356 32.11 18.37 12.45
CA GLU A 356 32.30 19.82 12.66
C GLU A 356 32.52 20.11 14.14
#